data_AF-A0A1A9AMV6-F1
#
_entry.id   AF-A0A1A9AMV6-F1
#
_cell.length_a   1.000
_cell.length_b   1.000
_cell.length_c   1.000
_cell.angle_alpha   90.00
_cell.angle_beta   90.00
_cell.angle_gamma   90.00
#
_symmetry.space_group_name_H-M   'P 1'
#
loop_
_entity.id
_entity.type
_entity.pdbx_description
1 polymer ?
#
loop_
_entity_poly.entity_id
_entity_poly.type
_entity_poly.pdbx_seq_one_letter_code
_entity_poly.pdbx_strand_id
1 'polypeptide(L)'
;MTVGITKNDLPSKKYQNELENVIHYKEAEQNMEGDRLTTKLDFWSTVFPEHLYNYINNYISGWSPDNKEKRCRDLNYILDFILKSIKAKEKTNSLISYKLIESYINNAAKMYLRPWSEECERNSKLSEHNDDIENMKKIDDLCEDIAYIKEKISEIHSNDCNEIESYFNQQITDLQTIYTNSQTKYYPILKHYNFNSFDDFNSTITDLKSKC
;
A
#
# COMPACT_ATOMS: atom_id res chain seq x y z
N MET A 1 -2.19 -20.64 24.65
CA MET A 1 -1.99 -19.19 24.80
C MET A 1 -2.37 -18.57 23.48
N THR A 2 -3.46 -17.82 23.43
CA THR A 2 -3.81 -16.99 22.27
C THR A 2 -2.75 -15.90 22.15
N VAL A 3 -2.12 -15.79 20.99
CA VAL A 3 -1.23 -14.67 20.68
C VAL A 3 -2.14 -13.45 20.51
N GLY A 4 -1.91 -12.41 21.30
CA GLY A 4 -2.70 -11.18 21.23
C GLY A 4 -2.33 -10.37 20.00
N ILE A 5 -3.26 -9.55 19.53
CA ILE A 5 -3.03 -8.66 18.40
C ILE A 5 -2.08 -7.54 18.81
N THR A 6 -0.97 -7.41 18.08
CA THR A 6 0.02 -6.34 18.21
C THR A 6 -0.11 -5.34 17.07
N LYS A 7 0.63 -4.21 17.14
CA LYS A 7 0.70 -3.25 16.03
C LYS A 7 1.17 -3.89 14.71
N ASN A 8 2.02 -4.92 14.75
CA ASN A 8 2.52 -5.58 13.55
C ASN A 8 1.49 -6.54 12.91
N ASP A 9 0.43 -6.88 13.66
CA ASP A 9 -0.69 -7.67 13.16
C ASP A 9 -1.75 -6.81 12.45
N LEU A 10 -1.60 -5.48 12.48
CA LEU A 10 -2.43 -4.58 11.68
C LEU A 10 -2.27 -4.92 10.18
N PRO A 11 -3.38 -5.11 9.44
CA PRO A 11 -3.34 -5.55 8.05
C PRO A 11 -2.43 -4.70 7.17
N SER A 12 -2.50 -3.36 7.28
CA SER A 12 -1.71 -2.47 6.43
C SER A 12 -0.21 -2.75 6.55
N LYS A 13 0.30 -2.91 7.79
CA LYS A 13 1.70 -3.19 8.09
C LYS A 13 2.10 -4.60 7.69
N LYS A 14 1.28 -5.59 8.05
CA LYS A 14 1.56 -7.00 7.78
C LYS A 14 1.75 -7.23 6.28
N TYR A 15 0.78 -6.80 5.48
CA TYR A 15 0.79 -7.06 4.05
C TYR A 15 1.72 -6.10 3.29
N GLN A 16 1.95 -4.88 3.78
CA GLN A 16 3.00 -4.02 3.20
C GLN A 16 4.38 -4.68 3.34
N ASN A 17 4.71 -5.17 4.55
CA ASN A 17 5.97 -5.87 4.79
C ASN A 17 6.10 -7.11 3.90
N GLU A 18 5.03 -7.90 3.75
CA GLU A 18 5.02 -9.07 2.86
C GLU A 18 5.29 -8.67 1.40
N LEU A 19 4.53 -7.69 0.89
CA LEU A 19 4.69 -7.19 -0.47
C LEU A 19 6.10 -6.67 -0.73
N GLU A 20 6.59 -5.76 0.12
CA GLU A 20 7.93 -5.17 -0.03
C GLU A 20 9.05 -6.20 0.02
N ASN A 21 8.94 -7.21 0.90
CA ASN A 21 9.92 -8.28 1.00
C ASN A 21 9.93 -9.15 -0.25
N VAL A 22 8.76 -9.58 -0.73
CA VAL A 22 8.65 -10.53 -1.85
C VAL A 22 8.99 -9.86 -3.18
N ILE A 23 8.67 -8.58 -3.37
CA ILE A 23 9.09 -7.85 -4.58
C ILE A 23 10.53 -7.31 -4.48
N HIS A 24 11.22 -7.57 -3.36
CA HIS A 24 12.55 -7.05 -3.07
C HIS A 24 12.64 -5.52 -3.23
N TYR A 25 11.70 -4.80 -2.61
CA TYR A 25 11.56 -3.34 -2.77
C TYR A 25 12.86 -2.58 -2.45
N LYS A 26 13.59 -2.98 -1.40
CA LYS A 26 14.88 -2.39 -1.03
C LYS A 26 15.94 -2.51 -2.15
N GLU A 27 15.92 -3.60 -2.92
CA GLU A 27 16.80 -3.76 -4.08
C GLU A 27 16.37 -2.83 -5.23
N ALA A 28 15.06 -2.66 -5.42
CA ALA A 28 14.53 -1.69 -6.37
C ALA A 28 14.98 -0.26 -6.00
N GLU A 29 14.87 0.14 -4.73
CA GLU A 29 15.38 1.43 -4.24
C GLU A 29 16.88 1.60 -4.55
N GLN A 30 17.70 0.60 -4.24
CA GLN A 30 19.14 0.65 -4.56
C GLN A 30 19.42 0.80 -6.05
N ASN A 31 18.65 0.15 -6.92
CA ASN A 31 18.79 0.28 -8.37
C ASN A 31 18.16 1.55 -8.94
N MET A 32 17.48 2.35 -8.12
CA MET A 32 17.08 3.73 -8.46
C MET A 32 18.17 4.76 -8.10
N GLU A 33 19.23 4.40 -7.38
CA GLU A 33 20.25 5.35 -6.92
C GLU A 33 21.40 5.58 -7.92
N GLY A 34 21.88 6.82 -7.97
CA GLY A 34 23.02 7.22 -8.80
C GLY A 34 22.84 6.91 -10.30
N ASP A 35 23.87 6.32 -10.90
CA ASP A 35 23.88 5.85 -12.29
C ASP A 35 23.36 4.41 -12.44
N ARG A 36 22.94 3.75 -11.35
CA ARG A 36 22.43 2.37 -11.41
C ARG A 36 21.16 2.27 -12.23
N LEU A 37 20.31 3.30 -12.18
CA LEU A 37 19.06 3.33 -12.93
C LEU A 37 19.27 3.26 -14.45
N THR A 38 20.42 3.72 -14.95
CA THR A 38 20.79 3.64 -16.38
C THR A 38 21.70 2.44 -16.68
N THR A 39 22.56 2.04 -15.74
CA THR A 39 23.52 0.94 -15.94
C THR A 39 22.96 -0.44 -15.61
N LYS A 40 21.87 -0.53 -14.84
CA LYS A 40 21.18 -1.76 -14.42
C LYS A 40 19.80 -1.89 -15.04
N LEU A 41 19.69 -1.70 -16.36
CA LEU A 41 18.44 -1.92 -17.09
C LEU A 41 18.01 -3.39 -17.12
N ASP A 42 18.96 -4.31 -16.96
CA ASP A 42 18.71 -5.74 -16.76
C ASP A 42 17.84 -5.99 -15.52
N PHE A 43 18.13 -5.31 -14.41
CA PHE A 43 17.31 -5.40 -13.19
C PHE A 43 15.83 -5.09 -13.49
N TRP A 44 15.56 -3.99 -14.19
CA TRP A 44 14.19 -3.56 -14.48
C TRP A 44 13.48 -4.41 -15.53
N SER A 45 14.23 -5.00 -16.46
CA SER A 45 13.68 -5.81 -17.58
C SER A 45 13.53 -7.29 -17.25
N THR A 46 14.29 -7.81 -16.28
CA THR A 46 14.27 -9.25 -15.94
C THR A 46 14.06 -9.50 -14.45
N VAL A 47 14.91 -8.95 -13.58
CA VAL A 47 14.94 -9.30 -12.14
C VAL A 47 13.69 -8.83 -11.41
N PHE A 48 13.33 -7.55 -11.54
CA PHE A 48 12.12 -7.00 -10.91
C PHE A 48 10.83 -7.66 -11.44
N PRO A 49 10.65 -7.88 -12.76
CA PRO A 49 9.56 -8.72 -13.28
C PRO A 49 9.48 -10.12 -12.67
N GLU A 50 10.61 -10.79 -12.43
CA GLU A 50 10.63 -12.11 -11.79
C GLU A 50 10.14 -12.05 -10.33
N HIS A 51 10.59 -11.05 -9.56
CA HIS A 51 10.07 -10.83 -8.20
C HIS A 51 8.56 -10.54 -8.21
N LEU A 52 8.08 -9.76 -9.18
CA LEU A 52 6.65 -9.48 -9.35
C LEU A 52 5.85 -10.74 -9.70
N TYR A 53 6.37 -11.58 -10.61
CA TYR A 53 5.77 -12.88 -10.94
C TYR A 53 5.65 -13.77 -9.70
N ASN A 54 6.71 -13.84 -8.89
CA ASN A 54 6.73 -14.63 -7.66
C ASN A 54 5.69 -14.14 -6.65
N TYR A 55 5.57 -12.82 -6.45
CA TYR A 55 4.53 -12.26 -5.58
C TYR A 55 3.12 -12.61 -6.08
N ILE A 56 2.83 -12.35 -7.36
CA ILE A 56 1.51 -12.55 -7.95
C ILE A 56 1.08 -14.03 -7.85
N ASN A 57 1.93 -14.97 -8.22
CA ASN A 57 1.55 -16.38 -8.24
C ASN A 57 1.44 -17.01 -6.85
N ASN A 58 2.29 -16.59 -5.91
CA ASN A 58 2.30 -17.21 -4.59
C ASN A 58 1.22 -16.63 -3.67
N TYR A 59 0.79 -15.38 -3.89
CA TYR A 59 -0.05 -14.68 -2.92
C TYR A 59 -1.47 -14.38 -3.41
N ILE A 60 -1.71 -14.12 -4.71
CA ILE A 60 -3.06 -13.71 -5.18
C ILE A 60 -4.11 -14.79 -4.92
N SER A 61 -3.76 -16.06 -5.16
CA SER A 61 -4.68 -17.18 -4.92
C SER A 61 -5.02 -17.36 -3.43
N GLY A 62 -4.15 -16.88 -2.53
CA GLY A 62 -4.31 -16.95 -1.08
C GLY A 62 -5.02 -15.75 -0.45
N TRP A 63 -5.30 -14.69 -1.22
CA TRP A 63 -6.02 -13.53 -0.70
C TRP A 63 -7.46 -13.91 -0.34
N SER A 64 -7.87 -13.57 0.89
CA SER A 64 -9.27 -13.73 1.29
C SER A 64 -10.17 -12.84 0.42
N PRO A 65 -11.41 -13.27 0.10
CA PRO A 65 -12.34 -12.48 -0.70
C PRO A 65 -12.46 -11.02 -0.23
N ASP A 66 -12.54 -10.81 1.09
CA ASP A 66 -12.69 -9.48 1.70
C ASP A 66 -11.44 -8.60 1.61
N ASN A 67 -10.28 -9.18 1.28
CA ASN A 67 -9.00 -8.46 1.23
C ASN A 67 -8.44 -8.33 -0.20
N LYS A 68 -8.93 -9.13 -1.16
CA LYS A 68 -8.43 -9.17 -2.55
C LYS A 68 -8.33 -7.78 -3.20
N GLU A 69 -9.40 -6.99 -3.11
CA GLU A 69 -9.43 -5.65 -3.71
C GLU A 69 -8.37 -4.74 -3.11
N LYS A 70 -8.24 -4.75 -1.77
CA LYS A 70 -7.25 -3.94 -1.05
C LYS A 70 -5.82 -4.37 -1.39
N ARG A 71 -5.52 -5.68 -1.40
CA ARG A 71 -4.20 -6.18 -1.80
C ARG A 71 -3.85 -5.79 -3.25
N CYS A 72 -4.83 -5.79 -4.16
CA CYS A 72 -4.63 -5.32 -5.52
C CYS A 72 -4.32 -3.81 -5.60
N ARG A 73 -5.01 -2.98 -4.80
CA ARG A 73 -4.72 -1.55 -4.70
C ARG A 73 -3.32 -1.30 -4.16
N ASP A 74 -2.86 -2.08 -3.18
CA ASP A 74 -1.51 -1.98 -2.62
C ASP A 74 -0.43 -2.36 -3.64
N LEU A 75 -0.67 -3.41 -4.42
CA LEU A 75 0.22 -3.77 -5.54
C LEU A 75 0.29 -2.66 -6.59
N ASN A 76 -0.85 -2.10 -7.00
CA ASN A 76 -0.85 -0.99 -7.95
C ASN A 76 -0.15 0.25 -7.40
N TYR A 77 -0.38 0.56 -6.12
CA TYR A 77 0.28 1.66 -5.42
C TYR A 77 1.80 1.51 -5.45
N ILE A 78 2.36 0.36 -5.05
CA ILE A 78 3.82 0.23 -4.96
C ILE A 78 4.49 0.34 -6.32
N LEU A 79 3.87 -0.22 -7.36
CA LEU A 79 4.36 -0.11 -8.74
C LEU A 79 4.30 1.35 -9.23
N ASP A 80 3.21 2.05 -8.95
CA ASP A 80 3.07 3.46 -9.26
C ASP A 80 4.09 4.31 -8.47
N PHE A 81 4.32 4.01 -7.20
CA PHE A 81 5.28 4.72 -6.36
C PHE A 81 6.73 4.57 -6.86
N ILE A 82 7.11 3.36 -7.28
CA ILE A 82 8.40 3.09 -7.95
C ILE A 82 8.51 3.95 -9.21
N LEU A 83 7.51 3.93 -10.08
CA LEU A 83 7.51 4.69 -11.33
C LEU A 83 7.55 6.21 -11.09
N LYS A 84 6.81 6.72 -10.09
CA LYS A 84 6.86 8.13 -9.66
C LYS A 84 8.29 8.52 -9.26
N SER A 85 8.96 7.65 -8.49
CA SER A 85 10.34 7.87 -8.03
C SER A 85 11.33 7.89 -9.19
N ILE A 86 11.22 6.96 -10.14
CA ILE A 86 12.05 6.92 -11.36
C ILE A 86 11.81 8.18 -12.22
N LYS A 87 10.55 8.57 -12.40
CA LYS A 87 10.17 9.77 -13.17
C LYS A 87 10.74 11.05 -12.55
N ALA A 88 10.78 11.14 -11.22
CA ALA A 88 11.40 12.28 -10.54
C ALA A 88 12.90 12.37 -10.85
N LYS A 89 13.59 11.22 -10.92
CA LYS A 89 15.02 11.16 -11.25
C LYS A 89 15.30 11.49 -12.72
N GLU A 90 14.44 11.05 -13.65
CA GLU A 90 14.54 11.41 -15.08
C GLU A 90 14.60 12.93 -15.29
N LYS A 91 13.83 13.72 -14.52
CA LYS A 91 13.86 15.20 -14.59
C LYS A 91 15.25 15.79 -14.33
N THR A 92 16.10 15.07 -13.60
CA THR A 92 17.46 15.49 -13.23
C THR A 92 18.56 14.78 -14.02
N ASN A 93 18.23 13.69 -14.72
CA ASN A 93 19.16 12.91 -15.53
C ASN A 93 18.46 12.34 -16.76
N SER A 94 18.64 13.01 -17.91
CA SER A 94 18.01 12.67 -19.18
C SER A 94 18.49 11.35 -19.81
N LEU A 95 19.54 10.72 -19.26
CA LEU A 95 19.97 9.39 -19.67
C LEU A 95 19.04 8.29 -19.16
N ILE A 96 18.21 8.59 -18.16
CA ILE A 96 17.20 7.67 -17.63
C ILE A 96 16.10 7.49 -18.68
N SER A 97 15.96 6.27 -19.17
CA SER A 97 14.86 5.91 -20.08
C SER A 97 13.61 5.55 -19.29
N TYR A 98 12.94 6.54 -18.66
CA TYR A 98 11.73 6.29 -17.85
C TYR A 98 10.69 5.49 -18.62
N LYS A 99 10.41 5.88 -19.87
CA LYS A 99 9.42 5.18 -20.73
C LYS A 99 9.74 3.71 -20.94
N LEU A 100 11.03 3.37 -21.01
CA LEU A 100 11.47 1.99 -21.16
C LEU A 100 11.19 1.19 -19.88
N ILE A 101 11.60 1.71 -18.72
CA ILE A 101 11.39 1.06 -17.41
C ILE A 101 9.89 0.97 -17.08
N GLU A 102 9.14 2.03 -17.36
CA GLU A 102 7.67 2.05 -17.29
C GLU A 102 7.04 0.93 -18.12
N SER A 103 7.55 0.70 -19.33
CA SER A 103 7.07 -0.40 -20.17
C SER A 103 7.38 -1.77 -19.58
N TYR A 104 8.58 -1.98 -19.02
CA TYR A 104 8.94 -3.26 -18.42
C TYR A 104 8.05 -3.59 -17.22
N ILE A 105 7.90 -2.66 -16.28
CA ILE A 105 7.08 -2.85 -15.07
C ILE A 105 5.61 -3.07 -15.45
N ASN A 106 5.04 -2.22 -16.30
CA ASN A 106 3.62 -2.32 -16.64
C ASN A 106 3.30 -3.55 -17.49
N ASN A 107 4.17 -3.93 -18.43
CA ASN A 107 3.94 -5.12 -19.25
C ASN A 107 4.06 -6.41 -18.42
N ALA A 108 5.04 -6.49 -17.52
CA ALA A 108 5.17 -7.59 -16.58
C ALA A 108 3.92 -7.72 -15.71
N ALA A 109 3.51 -6.63 -15.04
CA ALA A 109 2.31 -6.62 -14.20
C ALA A 109 1.05 -7.06 -14.97
N LYS A 110 0.81 -6.49 -16.16
CA LYS A 110 -0.34 -6.87 -17.01
C LYS A 110 -0.30 -8.33 -17.43
N MET A 111 0.88 -8.84 -17.82
CA MET A 111 1.05 -10.22 -18.24
C MET A 111 0.75 -11.19 -17.10
N TYR A 112 1.29 -10.92 -15.91
CA TYR A 112 1.18 -11.82 -14.77
C TYR A 112 -0.16 -11.72 -14.04
N LEU A 113 -0.83 -10.57 -14.08
CA LEU A 113 -2.19 -10.40 -13.54
C LEU A 113 -3.28 -10.92 -14.49
N ARG A 114 -2.96 -11.22 -15.75
CA ARG A 114 -3.95 -11.70 -16.74
C ARG A 114 -4.79 -12.91 -16.28
N PRO A 115 -4.24 -13.93 -15.59
CA PRO A 115 -5.04 -15.04 -15.07
C PRO A 115 -6.03 -14.64 -13.97
N TRP A 116 -5.84 -13.45 -13.38
CA TRP A 116 -6.56 -12.91 -12.22
C TRP A 116 -7.28 -11.61 -12.56
N SER A 117 -7.64 -11.39 -13.83
CA SER A 117 -8.14 -10.11 -14.31
C SER A 117 -9.48 -9.69 -13.72
N GLU A 118 -10.23 -10.64 -13.15
CA GLU A 118 -11.48 -10.35 -12.43
C GLU A 118 -11.22 -9.86 -11.00
N GLU A 119 -10.10 -10.26 -10.40
CA GLU A 119 -9.72 -9.91 -9.02
C GLU A 119 -8.76 -8.74 -8.95
N CYS A 120 -7.84 -8.64 -9.91
CA CYS A 120 -6.83 -7.61 -9.94
C CYS A 120 -6.31 -7.35 -11.35
N GLU A 121 -6.38 -6.09 -11.75
CA GLU A 121 -5.74 -5.62 -12.97
C GLU A 121 -4.68 -4.56 -12.67
N ARG A 122 -3.69 -4.48 -13.55
CA ARG A 122 -2.74 -3.36 -13.54
C ARG A 122 -3.44 -2.12 -14.09
N ASN A 123 -3.79 -1.21 -13.19
CA ASN A 123 -4.41 0.07 -13.50
C ASN A 123 -3.61 1.20 -12.83
N SER A 124 -2.67 1.78 -13.58
CA SER A 124 -1.84 2.88 -13.09
C SER A 124 -2.66 4.15 -12.96
N LYS A 125 -2.62 4.76 -11.77
CA LYS A 125 -3.30 6.03 -11.51
C LYS A 125 -2.33 7.21 -11.48
N LEU A 126 -1.09 7.02 -11.93
CA LEU A 126 -0.07 8.06 -11.90
C LEU A 126 -0.44 9.31 -12.71
N SER A 127 -1.15 9.18 -13.83
CA SER A 127 -1.56 10.36 -14.60
C SER A 127 -2.62 11.20 -13.89
N GLU A 128 -3.47 10.58 -13.07
CA GLU A 128 -4.65 11.19 -12.45
C GLU A 128 -4.37 11.67 -11.02
N HIS A 129 -3.52 10.95 -10.29
CA HIS A 129 -3.32 11.13 -8.85
C HIS A 129 -1.84 11.19 -8.45
N ASN A 130 -0.95 11.60 -9.36
CA ASN A 130 0.50 11.67 -9.09
C ASN A 130 0.84 12.33 -7.76
N ASP A 131 0.17 13.44 -7.44
CA ASP A 131 0.51 14.26 -6.27
C ASP A 131 -0.16 13.76 -4.97
N ASP A 132 -1.14 12.86 -5.07
CA ASP A 132 -1.96 12.39 -3.95
C ASP A 132 -1.77 10.90 -3.65
N ILE A 133 -1.05 10.16 -4.50
CA ILE A 133 -0.93 8.71 -4.39
C ILE A 133 -0.48 8.24 -2.99
N GLU A 134 0.48 8.92 -2.35
CA GLU A 134 0.88 8.57 -0.98
C GLU A 134 -0.23 8.84 0.04
N ASN A 135 -0.98 9.93 -0.13
CA ASN A 135 -2.09 10.27 0.76
C ASN A 135 -3.25 9.29 0.61
N MET A 136 -3.57 8.90 -0.63
CA MET A 136 -4.58 7.88 -0.92
C MET A 136 -4.22 6.55 -0.26
N LYS A 137 -2.96 6.11 -0.37
CA LYS A 137 -2.48 4.90 0.29
C LYS A 137 -2.60 4.98 1.80
N LYS A 138 -2.11 6.06 2.42
CA LYS A 138 -2.17 6.24 3.88
C LYS A 138 -3.61 6.25 4.41
N ILE A 139 -4.53 6.90 3.70
CA ILE A 139 -5.96 6.92 4.08
C ILE A 139 -6.59 5.54 3.90
N ASP A 140 -6.31 4.83 2.81
CA ASP A 140 -6.79 3.47 2.57
C ASP A 140 -6.28 2.51 3.66
N ASP A 141 -5.02 2.64 4.07
CA ASP A 141 -4.40 1.86 5.16
C ASP A 141 -5.01 2.16 6.52
N LEU A 142 -5.23 3.45 6.84
CA LEU A 142 -5.88 3.83 8.08
C LEU A 142 -7.31 3.27 8.15
N CYS A 143 -8.06 3.33 7.05
CA CYS A 143 -9.42 2.77 7.02
C CYS A 143 -9.41 1.25 7.21
N GLU A 144 -8.49 0.53 6.56
CA GLU A 144 -8.33 -0.92 6.72
C GLU A 144 -8.03 -1.29 8.17
N ASP A 145 -7.06 -0.61 8.78
CA ASP A 145 -6.63 -0.91 10.15
C ASP A 145 -7.74 -0.59 11.18
N ILE A 146 -8.48 0.52 11.00
CA ILE A 146 -9.61 0.87 11.87
C ILE A 146 -10.73 -0.15 11.73
N ALA A 147 -11.07 -0.55 10.51
CA ALA A 147 -12.10 -1.57 10.26
C ALA A 147 -11.72 -2.91 10.92
N TYR A 148 -10.46 -3.33 10.78
CA TYR A 148 -9.95 -4.53 11.42
C TYR A 148 -10.03 -4.46 12.95
N ILE A 149 -9.55 -3.38 13.56
CA ILE A 149 -9.57 -3.22 15.02
C ILE A 149 -10.98 -3.15 15.57
N LYS A 150 -11.91 -2.52 14.86
CA LYS A 150 -13.32 -2.49 15.25
C LYS A 150 -13.90 -3.90 15.46
N GLU A 151 -13.54 -4.86 14.62
CA GLU A 151 -14.00 -6.25 14.73
C GLU A 151 -13.21 -7.07 15.75
N LYS A 152 -11.95 -6.67 16.00
CA LYS A 152 -10.96 -7.46 16.73
C LYS A 152 -10.53 -6.90 18.07
N ILE A 153 -11.19 -5.83 18.52
CA ILE A 153 -10.83 -5.12 19.74
C ILE A 153 -10.76 -6.03 20.97
N SER A 154 -11.63 -7.04 21.08
CA SER A 154 -11.67 -8.01 22.17
C SER A 154 -10.43 -8.92 22.24
N GLU A 155 -9.71 -9.09 21.11
CA GLU A 155 -8.54 -9.96 20.96
C GLU A 155 -7.19 -9.23 21.25
N ILE A 156 -7.22 -7.90 21.40
CA ILE A 156 -6.03 -7.09 21.74
C ILE A 156 -5.68 -7.30 23.22
N HIS A 157 -4.40 -7.44 23.56
CA HIS A 157 -3.96 -7.46 24.96
C HIS A 157 -3.71 -6.02 25.48
N SER A 158 -3.94 -5.78 26.77
CA SER A 158 -3.74 -4.45 27.38
C SER A 158 -2.32 -3.91 27.14
N ASN A 159 -1.31 -4.78 27.21
CA ASN A 159 0.08 -4.40 26.98
C ASN A 159 0.37 -3.91 25.55
N ASP A 160 -0.40 -4.37 24.55
CA ASP A 160 -0.24 -4.02 23.14
C ASP A 160 -1.16 -2.86 22.72
N CYS A 161 -2.24 -2.64 23.48
CA CYS A 161 -3.28 -1.66 23.22
C CYS A 161 -2.74 -0.22 23.10
N ASN A 162 -1.87 0.21 24.02
CA ASN A 162 -1.30 1.56 24.02
C ASN A 162 -0.47 1.87 22.75
N GLU A 163 0.23 0.86 22.20
CA GLU A 163 1.02 1.04 20.99
C GLU A 163 0.14 1.19 19.76
N ILE A 164 -0.93 0.39 19.67
CA ILE A 164 -1.94 0.49 18.61
C ILE A 164 -2.68 1.83 18.69
N GLU A 165 -3.05 2.26 19.90
CA GLU A 165 -3.72 3.55 20.12
C GLU A 165 -2.84 4.72 19.70
N SER A 166 -1.57 4.73 20.11
CA SER A 166 -0.59 5.76 19.74
C SER A 166 -0.40 5.82 18.22
N TYR A 167 -0.35 4.66 17.56
CA TYR A 167 -0.29 4.58 16.10
C TYR A 167 -1.50 5.25 15.44
N PHE A 168 -2.72 4.94 15.87
CA PHE A 168 -3.91 5.56 15.29
C PHE A 168 -4.02 7.05 15.57
N ASN A 169 -3.75 7.48 16.81
CA ASN A 169 -3.77 8.91 17.15
C ASN A 169 -2.80 9.70 16.26
N GLN A 170 -1.61 9.15 15.99
CA GLN A 170 -0.62 9.75 15.09
C GLN A 170 -1.14 9.79 13.64
N GLN A 171 -1.61 8.68 13.09
CA GLN A 171 -2.12 8.61 11.71
C GLN A 171 -3.30 9.55 11.48
N ILE A 172 -4.26 9.60 12.41
CA ILE A 172 -5.41 10.51 12.34
C ILE A 172 -4.93 11.95 12.34
N THR A 173 -4.01 12.30 13.25
CA THR A 173 -3.45 13.67 13.33
C THR A 173 -2.77 14.07 12.03
N ASP A 174 -1.93 13.21 11.47
CA ASP A 174 -1.18 13.48 10.24
C ASP A 174 -2.10 13.61 9.01
N LEU A 175 -3.18 12.83 8.96
CA LEU A 175 -4.07 12.77 7.81
C LEU A 175 -5.29 13.70 7.92
N GLN A 176 -5.61 14.22 9.10
CA GLN A 176 -6.82 15.02 9.33
C GLN A 176 -6.89 16.22 8.38
N THR A 177 -5.83 17.04 8.33
CA THR A 177 -5.79 18.23 7.47
C THR A 177 -5.88 17.85 5.99
N ILE A 178 -5.20 16.77 5.59
CA ILE A 178 -5.21 16.27 4.22
C ILE A 178 -6.62 15.85 3.81
N TYR A 179 -7.29 15.08 4.68
CA TYR A 179 -8.66 14.65 4.47
C TYR A 179 -9.63 15.84 4.41
N THR A 180 -9.59 16.75 5.39
CA THR A 180 -10.49 17.91 5.46
C THR A 180 -10.36 18.81 4.22
N ASN A 181 -9.14 18.98 3.69
CA ASN A 181 -8.91 19.81 2.50
C ASN A 181 -9.39 19.16 1.19
N SER A 182 -9.68 17.86 1.17
CA SER A 182 -10.01 17.12 -0.05
C SER A 182 -10.97 15.96 0.20
N GLN A 183 -12.01 16.18 1.03
CA GLN A 183 -12.94 15.13 1.46
C GLN A 183 -13.55 14.35 0.30
N THR A 184 -14.01 15.04 -0.74
CA THR A 184 -14.63 14.41 -1.92
C THR A 184 -13.67 13.47 -2.67
N LYS A 185 -12.37 13.75 -2.64
CA LYS A 185 -11.32 12.93 -3.26
C LYS A 185 -11.17 11.59 -2.54
N TYR A 186 -11.21 11.62 -1.20
CA TYR A 186 -10.94 10.44 -0.38
C TYR A 186 -12.22 9.70 0.05
N TYR A 187 -13.39 10.31 -0.09
CA TYR A 187 -14.67 9.69 0.24
C TYR A 187 -14.89 8.30 -0.38
N PRO A 188 -14.53 8.03 -1.65
CA PRO A 188 -14.65 6.68 -2.21
C PRO A 188 -13.84 5.62 -1.45
N ILE A 189 -12.68 5.99 -0.89
CA ILE A 189 -11.84 5.10 -0.08
C ILE A 189 -12.54 4.80 1.24
N LEU A 190 -13.03 5.82 1.95
CA LEU A 190 -13.74 5.64 3.22
C LEU A 190 -14.98 4.76 3.05
N LYS A 191 -15.75 5.02 1.98
CA LYS A 191 -16.98 4.29 1.68
C LYS A 191 -16.73 2.79 1.45
N HIS A 192 -15.58 2.42 0.88
CA HIS A 192 -15.20 1.01 0.70
C HIS A 192 -15.15 0.25 2.04
N TYR A 193 -14.81 0.93 3.15
CA TYR A 193 -14.79 0.35 4.51
C TYR A 193 -16.03 0.71 5.34
N ASN A 194 -17.10 1.19 4.70
CA ASN A 194 -18.33 1.64 5.35
C ASN A 194 -18.15 2.85 6.31
N PHE A 195 -17.20 3.73 6.00
CA PHE A 195 -17.05 5.03 6.67
C PHE A 195 -17.57 6.17 5.79
N ASN A 196 -18.15 7.19 6.42
CA ASN A 196 -18.61 8.43 5.82
C ASN A 196 -17.63 9.59 6.11
N SER A 197 -16.98 9.58 7.28
CA SER A 197 -15.94 10.56 7.63
C SER A 197 -14.95 9.99 8.64
N PHE A 198 -13.89 10.75 8.94
CA PHE A 198 -12.98 10.42 10.04
C PHE A 198 -13.68 10.41 11.40
N ASP A 199 -14.84 11.06 11.55
CA ASP A 199 -15.59 11.04 12.81
C ASP A 199 -16.10 9.63 13.14
N ASP A 200 -16.30 8.78 12.13
CA ASP A 200 -16.71 7.39 12.32
C ASP A 200 -15.60 6.56 13.02
N PHE A 201 -14.34 7.00 12.96
CA PHE A 201 -13.23 6.35 13.67
C PHE A 201 -13.33 6.55 15.18
N ASN A 202 -13.96 7.63 15.65
CA ASN A 202 -13.96 8.03 17.07
C ASN A 202 -14.52 6.95 18.00
N SER A 203 -15.55 6.23 17.56
CA SER A 203 -16.14 5.12 18.33
C SER A 203 -15.10 4.03 18.59
N THR A 204 -14.49 3.50 17.54
CA THR A 204 -13.43 2.48 17.60
C THR A 204 -12.24 2.94 18.44
N ILE A 205 -11.80 4.19 18.30
CA ILE A 205 -10.68 4.72 19.09
C ILE A 205 -11.04 4.90 20.57
N THR A 206 -12.27 5.31 20.87
CA THR A 206 -12.75 5.44 22.25
C THR A 206 -12.85 4.07 22.91
N ASP A 207 -13.37 3.08 22.19
CA ASP A 207 -13.43 1.70 22.69
C ASP A 207 -12.02 1.16 22.91
N LEU A 208 -11.08 1.41 22.00
CA LEU A 208 -9.68 1.00 22.15
C LEU A 208 -9.06 1.61 23.41
N LYS A 209 -9.23 2.92 23.60
CA LYS A 209 -8.77 3.64 24.81
C LYS A 209 -9.35 3.06 26.10
N SER A 210 -10.62 2.65 26.09
CA SER A 210 -11.27 2.06 27.27
C SER A 210 -10.66 0.71 27.68
N LYS A 211 -9.93 0.06 26.78
CA LYS A 211 -9.34 -1.27 26.99
C LYS A 211 -7.89 -1.26 27.51
N CYS A 212 -7.13 -0.17 27.31
CA CYS A 212 -5.67 -0.15 27.45
C CYS A 212 -5.11 -0.20 28.90
#